data_AF-A0A2P5FGN3-F1
#
_entry.id   AF-A0A2P5FGN3-F1
#
_cell.length_a   1.000
_cell.length_b   1.000
_cell.length_c   1.000
_cell.angle_alpha   90.00
_cell.angle_beta   90.00
_cell.angle_gamma   90.00
#
_symmetry.space_group_name_H-M   'P 1'
#
loop_
_entity.id
_entity.type
_entity.pdbx_description
1 polymer ?
#
loop_
_entity_poly.entity_id
_entity_poly.type
_entity_poly.pdbx_seq_one_letter_code
_entity_poly.pdbx_strand_id
1 'polypeptide(L)'
;MASDLEKQAKEAFIDDHFELAVDLYTKAIEISPKNADLYVDRAQANIKLSNFTEAVADANRAIELEPSNAKAYLRKGTACIKLEEFETAKAALEKGASLLPGDSRFTGLIKECDQRIAEENGDLGKLSLETSSSTNMPTEDVQPVEIVNEPPNQVTVTPAKPKYRHEFYQKPEEVVVTIFAKGVPADNVAVEFGEQILSVSIDVPGEEDAYHFQARLFGKIIPEKCRYLVLSTKVEIRLAKAEVIQWTSLEFSKETAVTQRVSSSGRRAPELDSCAKFAVAVSERPTYPSSKPIRTDWDKLEAQVKKEEKEEKLDGDAALNKFFRDIYQDADEDTRRAMSKSFVESHGTVLSTNWKEVGSKKVEGSPPDGMELKKWEY
;
A
#
# COMPACT_ATOMS: atom_id res chain seq x y z
N MET A 1 -38.79 23.31 0.97
CA MET A 1 -39.07 21.85 0.83
C MET A 1 -37.97 21.22 -0.01
N ALA A 2 -37.78 19.88 0.01
CA ALA A 2 -36.74 19.21 -0.79
C ALA A 2 -36.83 19.58 -2.29
N SER A 3 -38.05 19.68 -2.83
CA SER A 3 -38.30 20.10 -4.21
C SER A 3 -37.84 21.52 -4.54
N ASP A 4 -37.80 22.44 -3.55
CA ASP A 4 -37.30 23.80 -3.79
C ASP A 4 -35.78 23.82 -3.90
N LEU A 5 -35.08 23.04 -3.06
CA LEU A 5 -33.63 22.87 -3.11
C LEU A 5 -33.20 22.17 -4.40
N GLU A 6 -33.96 21.19 -4.87
CA GLU A 6 -33.72 20.53 -6.16
C GLU A 6 -33.81 21.52 -7.33
N LYS A 7 -34.81 22.42 -7.34
CA LYS A 7 -34.92 23.45 -8.37
C LYS A 7 -33.75 24.42 -8.34
N GLN A 8 -33.38 24.90 -7.16
CA GLN A 8 -32.21 25.77 -6.99
C GLN A 8 -30.91 25.07 -7.43
N ALA A 9 -30.76 23.78 -7.13
CA ALA A 9 -29.62 22.99 -7.57
C ALA A 9 -29.57 22.85 -9.10
N LYS A 10 -30.73 22.66 -9.75
CA LYS A 10 -30.85 22.62 -11.21
C LYS A 10 -30.52 23.97 -11.85
N GLU A 11 -30.98 25.07 -11.26
CA GLU A 11 -30.64 26.43 -11.71
C GLU A 11 -29.13 26.66 -11.56
N ALA A 12 -28.55 26.37 -10.39
CA ALA A 12 -27.11 26.44 -10.16
C ALA A 12 -26.30 25.61 -11.17
N PHE A 13 -26.79 24.42 -11.51
CA PHE A 13 -26.18 23.55 -12.51
C PHE A 13 -26.25 24.14 -13.93
N ILE A 14 -27.36 24.79 -14.30
CA ILE A 14 -27.52 25.47 -15.59
C ILE A 14 -26.59 26.69 -15.67
N ASP A 15 -26.39 27.38 -14.56
CA ASP A 15 -25.49 28.53 -14.43
C ASP A 15 -24.00 28.13 -14.26
N ASP A 16 -23.65 26.86 -14.50
CA ASP A 16 -22.30 26.28 -14.35
C ASP A 16 -21.68 26.39 -12.93
N HIS A 17 -22.48 26.73 -11.90
CA HIS A 17 -22.06 26.74 -10.50
C HIS A 17 -22.14 25.33 -9.90
N PHE A 18 -21.28 24.43 -10.39
CA PHE A 18 -21.36 23.00 -10.06
C PHE A 18 -21.11 22.68 -8.58
N GLU A 19 -20.24 23.40 -7.89
CA GLU A 19 -19.99 23.22 -6.45
C GLU A 19 -21.26 23.54 -5.64
N LEU A 20 -21.88 24.68 -5.93
CA LEU A 20 -23.15 25.09 -5.31
C LEU A 20 -24.25 24.06 -5.61
N ALA A 21 -24.30 23.53 -6.84
CA ALA A 21 -25.26 22.50 -7.20
C ALA A 21 -25.07 21.22 -6.36
N VAL A 22 -23.83 20.76 -6.16
CA VAL A 22 -23.54 19.59 -5.29
C VAL A 22 -23.97 19.84 -3.85
N ASP A 23 -23.72 21.03 -3.30
CA ASP A 23 -24.14 21.40 -1.95
C ASP A 23 -25.66 21.42 -1.79
N LEU A 24 -26.36 22.01 -2.77
CA LEU A 24 -27.82 22.07 -2.77
C LEU A 24 -28.45 20.69 -2.94
N TYR A 25 -27.91 19.84 -3.82
CA TYR A 25 -28.35 18.45 -3.93
C TYR A 25 -28.08 17.66 -2.65
N THR A 26 -26.96 17.88 -1.98
CA THR A 26 -26.64 17.22 -0.70
C THR A 26 -27.67 17.60 0.37
N LYS A 27 -28.01 18.89 0.50
CA LYS A 27 -29.10 19.35 1.39
C LYS A 27 -30.47 18.79 0.98
N ALA A 28 -30.74 18.64 -0.31
CA ALA A 28 -31.99 18.03 -0.79
C ALA A 28 -32.06 16.54 -0.42
N ILE A 29 -30.94 15.82 -0.52
CA ILE A 29 -30.81 14.41 -0.16
C ILE A 29 -31.02 14.20 1.35
N GLU A 30 -30.49 15.08 2.20
CA GLU A 30 -30.74 15.03 3.66
C GLU A 30 -32.22 15.10 4.00
N ILE A 31 -33.03 15.82 3.21
CA ILE A 31 -34.48 15.92 3.41
C ILE A 31 -35.22 14.75 2.74
N SER A 32 -34.68 14.16 1.67
CA SER A 32 -35.33 13.12 0.88
C SER A 32 -34.34 12.05 0.41
N PRO A 33 -33.84 11.20 1.32
CA PRO A 33 -32.74 10.26 1.04
C PRO A 33 -33.12 9.09 0.12
N LYS A 34 -34.42 8.92 -0.18
CA LYS A 34 -34.93 7.85 -1.05
C LYS A 34 -35.20 8.30 -2.49
N ASN A 35 -34.89 9.55 -2.83
CA ASN A 35 -35.10 10.06 -4.19
C ASN A 35 -33.87 9.78 -5.07
N ALA A 36 -33.98 8.79 -5.95
CA ALA A 36 -32.92 8.38 -6.87
C ALA A 36 -32.46 9.52 -7.80
N ASP A 37 -33.38 10.38 -8.27
CA ASP A 37 -33.06 11.45 -9.20
C ASP A 37 -32.09 12.49 -8.59
N LEU A 38 -32.17 12.73 -7.28
CA LEU A 38 -31.24 13.65 -6.59
C LEU A 38 -29.79 13.12 -6.65
N TYR A 39 -29.60 11.81 -6.49
CA TYR A 39 -28.30 11.19 -6.61
C TYR A 39 -27.81 11.20 -8.07
N VAL A 40 -28.68 10.97 -9.05
CA VAL A 40 -28.33 11.07 -10.49
C VAL A 40 -27.89 12.48 -10.88
N ASP A 41 -28.59 13.49 -10.40
CA ASP A 41 -28.28 14.89 -10.71
C ASP A 41 -27.03 15.37 -9.95
N ARG A 42 -26.81 14.93 -8.70
CA ARG A 42 -25.56 15.16 -7.98
C ARG A 42 -24.37 14.48 -8.63
N ALA A 43 -24.53 13.24 -9.09
CA ALA A 43 -23.50 12.52 -9.85
C ALA A 43 -23.08 13.31 -11.11
N GLN A 44 -24.04 13.94 -11.79
CA GLN A 44 -23.75 14.76 -12.96
C GLN A 44 -22.95 16.01 -12.61
N ALA A 45 -23.26 16.68 -11.51
CA ALA A 45 -22.48 17.82 -11.02
C ALA A 45 -21.06 17.39 -10.61
N ASN A 46 -20.92 16.25 -9.95
CA ASN A 46 -19.61 15.67 -9.60
C ASN A 46 -18.78 15.31 -10.85
N ILE A 47 -19.39 14.78 -11.92
CA ILE A 47 -18.71 14.55 -13.20
C ILE A 47 -18.15 15.87 -13.78
N LYS A 48 -18.90 16.96 -13.69
CA LYS A 48 -18.46 18.28 -14.16
C LYS A 48 -17.30 18.84 -13.34
N LEU A 49 -17.27 18.56 -12.04
CA LEU A 49 -16.17 18.89 -11.13
C LEU A 49 -14.96 17.94 -11.24
N SER A 50 -15.02 16.91 -12.08
CA SER A 50 -14.02 15.83 -12.14
C SER A 50 -13.88 14.97 -10.87
N ASN A 51 -14.88 15.03 -9.98
CA ASN A 51 -15.00 14.17 -8.80
C ASN A 51 -15.64 12.83 -9.21
N PHE A 52 -14.91 12.05 -10.00
CA PHE A 52 -15.49 10.88 -10.66
C PHE A 52 -15.80 9.72 -9.70
N THR A 53 -15.05 9.57 -8.62
CA THR A 53 -15.27 8.56 -7.58
C THR A 53 -16.61 8.77 -6.87
N GLU A 54 -16.89 10.01 -6.48
CA GLU A 54 -18.13 10.45 -5.85
C GLU A 54 -19.30 10.32 -6.83
N ALA A 55 -19.08 10.64 -8.11
CA ALA A 55 -20.09 10.45 -9.14
C ALA A 55 -20.48 8.98 -9.34
N VAL A 56 -19.53 8.04 -9.30
CA VAL A 56 -19.85 6.61 -9.35
C VAL A 56 -20.59 6.17 -8.09
N ALA A 57 -20.22 6.68 -6.91
CA ALA A 57 -20.91 6.35 -5.65
C ALA A 57 -22.37 6.81 -5.68
N ASP A 58 -22.61 8.05 -6.13
CA ASP A 58 -23.95 8.60 -6.31
C ASP A 58 -24.75 7.81 -7.35
N ALA A 59 -24.13 7.44 -8.48
CA ALA A 59 -24.78 6.63 -9.50
C ALA A 59 -25.12 5.22 -9.00
N ASN A 60 -24.26 4.59 -8.21
CA ASN A 60 -24.54 3.30 -7.56
C ASN A 60 -25.71 3.43 -6.60
N ARG A 61 -25.73 4.48 -5.76
CA ARG A 61 -26.84 4.71 -4.84
C ARG A 61 -28.17 4.94 -5.57
N ALA A 62 -28.15 5.66 -6.69
CA ALA A 62 -29.33 5.81 -7.53
C ALA A 62 -29.81 4.48 -8.13
N ILE A 63 -28.90 3.60 -8.54
CA ILE A 63 -29.22 2.25 -9.06
C ILE A 63 -29.80 1.36 -7.96
N GLU A 64 -29.27 1.42 -6.73
CA GLU A 64 -29.81 0.70 -5.56
C GLU A 64 -31.25 1.13 -5.26
N LEU A 65 -31.53 2.44 -5.33
CA LEU A 65 -32.87 2.99 -5.08
C LEU A 65 -33.84 2.72 -6.22
N GLU A 66 -33.39 2.87 -7.48
CA GLU A 66 -34.20 2.67 -8.67
C GLU A 66 -33.41 1.94 -9.78
N PRO A 67 -33.46 0.58 -9.79
CA PRO A 67 -32.73 -0.22 -10.77
C PRO A 67 -33.15 0.01 -12.24
N SER A 68 -34.33 0.60 -12.47
CA SER A 68 -34.85 0.95 -13.81
C SER A 68 -34.37 2.31 -14.32
N ASN A 69 -33.63 3.09 -13.52
CA ASN A 69 -33.21 4.43 -13.90
C ASN A 69 -32.00 4.40 -14.84
N ALA A 70 -32.26 4.41 -16.15
CA ALA A 70 -31.22 4.38 -17.17
C ALA A 70 -30.23 5.55 -17.08
N LYS A 71 -30.64 6.73 -16.57
CA LYS A 71 -29.71 7.86 -16.39
C LYS A 71 -28.62 7.54 -15.36
N ALA A 72 -28.94 6.79 -14.31
CA ALA A 72 -27.97 6.39 -13.30
C ALA A 72 -26.84 5.53 -13.91
N TYR A 73 -27.19 4.54 -14.75
CA TYR A 73 -26.22 3.74 -15.50
C TYR A 73 -25.37 4.58 -16.46
N LEU A 74 -25.97 5.59 -17.10
CA LEU A 74 -25.24 6.52 -17.96
C LEU A 74 -24.23 7.35 -17.15
N ARG A 75 -24.59 7.85 -15.97
CA ARG A 75 -23.67 8.57 -15.08
C ARG A 75 -22.54 7.66 -14.60
N LYS A 76 -22.85 6.44 -14.15
CA LYS A 76 -21.85 5.42 -13.76
C LYS A 76 -20.86 5.15 -14.89
N GLY A 77 -21.36 4.83 -16.09
CA GLY A 77 -20.53 4.56 -17.26
C GLY A 77 -19.63 5.74 -17.65
N THR A 78 -20.20 6.96 -17.68
CA THR A 78 -19.43 8.18 -18.00
C THR A 78 -18.31 8.44 -16.98
N ALA A 79 -18.61 8.29 -15.69
CA ALA A 79 -17.63 8.50 -14.64
C ALA A 79 -16.54 7.40 -14.66
N CYS A 80 -16.91 6.13 -14.90
CA CYS A 80 -15.95 5.04 -15.06
C CYS A 80 -15.01 5.23 -16.28
N ILE A 81 -15.51 5.72 -17.42
CA ILE A 81 -14.66 6.05 -18.58
C ILE A 81 -13.61 7.11 -18.20
N LYS A 82 -14.00 8.13 -17.43
CA LYS A 82 -13.06 9.16 -16.96
C LYS A 82 -12.06 8.66 -15.92
N LEU A 83 -12.37 7.54 -15.27
CA LEU A 83 -11.48 6.81 -14.38
C LEU A 83 -10.63 5.77 -15.10
N GLU A 84 -10.78 5.63 -16.43
CA GLU A 84 -10.11 4.61 -17.26
C GLU A 84 -10.51 3.16 -16.92
N GLU A 85 -11.68 2.99 -16.31
CA GLU A 85 -12.28 1.70 -15.95
C GLU A 85 -13.23 1.23 -17.08
N PHE A 86 -12.65 0.81 -18.20
CA PHE A 86 -13.42 0.64 -19.44
C PHE A 86 -14.32 -0.60 -19.43
N GLU A 87 -13.95 -1.71 -18.80
CA GLU A 87 -14.81 -2.90 -18.74
C GLU A 87 -16.00 -2.65 -17.80
N THR A 88 -15.74 -2.06 -16.64
CA THR A 88 -16.79 -1.67 -15.67
C THR A 88 -17.75 -0.66 -16.29
N ALA A 89 -17.22 0.32 -17.04
CA ALA A 89 -18.03 1.29 -17.77
C ALA A 89 -18.93 0.61 -18.82
N LYS A 90 -18.36 -0.29 -19.63
CA LYS A 90 -19.09 -1.03 -20.67
C LYS A 90 -20.24 -1.82 -20.07
N ALA A 91 -19.99 -2.60 -19.01
CA ALA A 91 -21.02 -3.41 -18.36
C ALA A 91 -22.18 -2.55 -17.81
N ALA A 92 -21.86 -1.38 -17.21
CA ALA A 92 -22.89 -0.45 -16.74
C ALA A 92 -23.71 0.14 -17.91
N LEU A 93 -23.04 0.52 -18.99
CA LEU A 93 -23.69 1.11 -20.17
C LEU A 93 -24.57 0.10 -20.92
N GLU A 94 -24.17 -1.18 -21.01
CA GLU A 94 -24.97 -2.25 -21.61
C GLU A 94 -26.27 -2.50 -20.82
N LYS A 95 -26.19 -2.49 -19.48
CA LYS A 95 -27.38 -2.54 -18.62
C LYS A 95 -28.29 -1.33 -18.86
N GLY A 96 -27.74 -0.12 -18.92
CA GLY A 96 -28.48 1.10 -19.23
C GLY A 96 -29.13 1.09 -20.63
N ALA A 97 -28.41 0.60 -21.63
CA ALA A 97 -28.91 0.45 -23.01
C ALA A 97 -30.06 -0.56 -23.10
N SER A 98 -30.04 -1.61 -22.27
CA SER A 98 -31.12 -2.59 -22.20
C SER A 98 -32.42 -2.00 -21.63
N LEU A 99 -32.31 -0.98 -20.77
CA LEU A 99 -33.46 -0.28 -20.18
C LEU A 99 -34.03 0.79 -21.14
N LEU A 100 -33.16 1.50 -21.87
CA LEU A 100 -33.56 2.49 -22.88
C LEU A 100 -32.93 2.17 -24.25
N PRO A 101 -33.46 1.18 -24.98
CA PRO A 101 -32.98 0.84 -26.31
C PRO A 101 -33.31 1.98 -27.28
N GLY A 102 -32.28 2.61 -27.86
CA GLY A 102 -32.44 3.68 -28.86
C GLY A 102 -31.74 4.99 -28.50
N ASP A 103 -31.24 5.14 -27.26
CA ASP A 103 -30.43 6.30 -26.91
C ASP A 103 -28.99 6.14 -27.45
N SER A 104 -28.63 7.02 -28.39
CA SER A 104 -27.32 7.02 -29.06
C SER A 104 -26.15 7.26 -28.11
N ARG A 105 -26.39 7.80 -26.90
CA ARG A 105 -25.33 8.04 -25.92
C ARG A 105 -24.73 6.74 -25.42
N PHE A 106 -25.56 5.72 -25.15
CA PHE A 106 -25.04 4.42 -24.70
C PHE A 106 -24.25 3.74 -25.80
N THR A 107 -24.76 3.70 -27.02
CA THR A 107 -24.06 3.03 -28.13
C THR A 107 -22.75 3.74 -28.50
N GLY A 108 -22.70 5.07 -28.40
CA GLY A 108 -21.47 5.84 -28.57
C GLY A 108 -20.43 5.54 -27.50
N LEU A 109 -20.82 5.57 -26.22
CA LEU A 109 -19.90 5.32 -25.10
C LEU A 109 -19.45 3.86 -25.03
N ILE A 110 -20.31 2.88 -25.36
CA ILE A 110 -19.92 1.47 -25.44
C ILE A 110 -18.84 1.26 -26.51
N LYS A 111 -18.99 1.89 -27.68
CA LYS A 111 -17.96 1.85 -28.74
C LYS A 111 -16.65 2.50 -28.29
N GLU A 112 -16.72 3.61 -27.54
CA GLU A 112 -15.54 4.25 -26.96
C GLU A 112 -14.83 3.31 -25.97
N CYS A 113 -15.57 2.64 -25.08
CA CYS A 113 -15.01 1.62 -24.19
C CYS A 113 -14.36 0.48 -24.97
N ASP A 114 -15.03 -0.09 -25.97
CA ASP A 114 -14.50 -1.17 -26.79
C ASP A 114 -13.19 -0.78 -27.48
N GLN A 115 -13.11 0.45 -28.00
CA GLN A 115 -11.89 0.97 -28.60
C GLN A 115 -10.75 1.08 -27.58
N ARG A 116 -11.02 1.66 -26.40
CA ARG A 116 -10.00 1.82 -25.34
C ARG A 116 -9.52 0.47 -24.79
N ILE A 117 -10.42 -0.50 -24.62
CA ILE A 117 -10.08 -1.87 -24.23
C ILE A 117 -9.21 -2.53 -25.30
N ALA A 118 -9.51 -2.33 -26.59
CA ALA A 118 -8.69 -2.86 -27.68
C ALA A 118 -7.30 -2.20 -27.74
N GLU A 119 -7.21 -0.90 -27.48
CA GLU A 119 -5.94 -0.17 -27.40
C GLU A 119 -5.08 -0.67 -26.23
N GLU A 120 -5.66 -0.86 -25.03
CA GLU A 120 -4.94 -1.40 -23.87
C GLU A 120 -4.44 -2.83 -24.11
N ASN A 121 -5.27 -3.69 -24.70
CA ASN A 121 -4.89 -5.07 -25.04
C ASN A 121 -3.87 -5.13 -26.19
N GLY A 122 -3.92 -4.18 -27.13
CA GLY A 122 -2.95 -4.05 -28.22
C GLY A 122 -1.58 -3.56 -27.74
N ASP A 123 -1.53 -2.71 -26.73
CA ASP A 123 -0.28 -2.21 -26.13
C ASP A 123 0.43 -3.31 -25.31
N LEU A 124 -0.35 -4.15 -24.62
CA LEU A 124 0.14 -5.39 -24.00
C LEU A 124 0.73 -6.38 -25.05
N GLY A 125 0.19 -6.39 -26.27
CA GLY A 125 0.70 -7.19 -27.39
C GLY A 125 2.01 -6.65 -28.00
N LYS A 126 2.26 -5.34 -27.93
CA LYS A 126 3.49 -4.69 -28.43
C LYS A 126 4.67 -4.78 -27.46
N LEU A 127 4.43 -4.88 -26.16
CA LEU A 127 5.49 -5.05 -25.14
C LEU A 127 6.25 -6.38 -25.24
N SER A 128 5.77 -7.36 -26.02
CA SER A 128 6.47 -8.64 -26.23
C SER A 128 7.32 -8.71 -27.51
N LEU A 129 7.19 -7.74 -28.43
CA LEU A 129 7.83 -7.78 -29.73
C LEU A 129 8.15 -6.35 -30.16
N GLU A 130 9.33 -5.85 -29.80
CA GLU A 130 10.21 -5.02 -30.64
C GLU A 130 11.26 -4.29 -29.79
N THR A 131 12.35 -5.01 -29.52
CA THR A 131 13.67 -4.42 -29.66
C THR A 131 13.93 -4.25 -31.16
N SER A 132 14.53 -3.12 -31.54
CA SER A 132 15.09 -2.75 -32.85
C SER A 132 14.20 -1.97 -33.84
N SER A 133 14.53 -0.68 -33.91
CA SER A 133 14.84 0.11 -35.11
C SER A 133 14.07 1.43 -35.23
N SER A 134 14.88 2.48 -35.32
CA SER A 134 14.59 3.91 -35.43
C SER A 134 13.72 4.26 -36.64
N THR A 135 13.01 5.40 -36.60
CA THR A 135 13.16 6.54 -37.54
C THR A 135 12.20 7.71 -37.18
N ASN A 136 12.82 8.87 -36.91
CA ASN A 136 12.47 10.29 -37.12
C ASN A 136 11.10 10.92 -36.76
N MET A 137 11.24 12.00 -35.97
CA MET A 137 10.40 13.20 -35.78
C MET A 137 10.12 13.98 -37.10
N PRO A 138 9.17 14.94 -37.14
CA PRO A 138 9.33 16.33 -36.62
C PRO A 138 8.12 16.79 -35.75
N THR A 139 8.30 17.31 -34.53
CA THR A 139 8.47 18.74 -34.15
C THR A 139 7.56 19.74 -34.87
N GLU A 140 6.57 20.28 -34.17
CA GLU A 140 6.07 21.65 -34.33
C GLU A 140 5.72 22.25 -32.96
N ASP A 141 5.81 23.58 -32.91
CA ASP A 141 6.23 24.41 -31.78
C ASP A 141 5.23 24.62 -30.63
N VAL A 142 5.83 24.79 -29.46
CA VAL A 142 5.28 25.39 -28.24
C VAL A 142 5.12 26.89 -28.44
N GLN A 143 4.13 27.54 -27.83
CA GLN A 143 4.34 28.77 -27.04
C GLN A 143 3.22 28.99 -25.98
N PRO A 144 3.55 29.65 -24.85
CA PRO A 144 2.89 29.51 -23.56
C PRO A 144 2.03 30.72 -23.17
N VAL A 145 1.10 30.57 -22.21
CA VAL A 145 0.42 31.71 -21.58
C VAL A 145 0.59 31.65 -20.07
N GLU A 146 0.98 32.80 -19.53
CA GLU A 146 1.56 33.07 -18.22
C GLU A 146 0.60 32.93 -17.04
N ILE A 147 1.19 32.54 -15.93
CA ILE A 147 0.62 32.35 -14.60
C ILE A 147 0.61 33.69 -13.87
N VAL A 148 -0.55 34.13 -13.39
CA VAL A 148 -0.66 35.19 -12.37
C VAL A 148 -1.00 34.52 -11.04
N ASN A 149 -0.06 34.64 -10.10
CA ASN A 149 -0.14 34.16 -8.72
C ASN A 149 -0.98 35.10 -7.86
N GLU A 150 -1.94 34.56 -7.10
CA GLU A 150 -2.34 35.09 -5.78
C GLU A 150 -2.82 33.93 -4.87
N PRO A 151 -2.58 34.02 -3.55
CA PRO A 151 -2.50 32.86 -2.66
C PRO A 151 -3.88 32.39 -2.12
N PRO A 152 -4.11 31.08 -1.92
CA PRO A 152 -5.36 30.60 -1.35
C PRO A 152 -5.35 30.75 0.18
N ASN A 153 -6.33 31.52 0.66
CA ASN A 153 -6.66 31.65 2.08
C ASN A 153 -7.29 30.33 2.56
N GLN A 154 -6.64 29.67 3.51
CA GLN A 154 -7.09 28.39 4.09
C GLN A 154 -8.38 28.59 4.88
N VAL A 155 -9.46 27.90 4.47
CA VAL A 155 -10.58 27.59 5.37
C VAL A 155 -10.60 26.07 5.54
N THR A 156 -10.22 25.64 6.74
CA THR A 156 -10.21 24.24 7.18
C THR A 156 -11.64 23.79 7.44
N VAL A 157 -12.24 23.08 6.48
CA VAL A 157 -13.44 22.27 6.73
C VAL A 157 -12.97 20.90 7.20
N THR A 158 -13.17 20.61 8.48
CA THR A 158 -12.93 19.28 9.06
C THR A 158 -13.92 18.27 8.45
N PRO A 159 -13.47 17.19 7.80
CA PRO A 159 -14.38 16.14 7.33
C PRO A 159 -14.97 15.39 8.52
N ALA A 160 -16.28 15.12 8.46
CA ALA A 160 -16.99 14.29 9.43
C ALA A 160 -16.31 12.91 9.51
N LYS A 161 -16.07 12.42 10.73
CA LYS A 161 -15.38 11.15 10.95
C LYS A 161 -16.20 10.01 10.32
N PRO A 162 -15.61 9.15 9.47
CA PRO A 162 -16.33 8.04 8.89
C PRO A 162 -16.79 7.06 9.98
N LYS A 163 -18.01 6.55 9.82
CA LYS A 163 -18.70 5.64 10.76
C LYS A 163 -17.89 4.38 11.06
N TYR A 164 -17.23 3.83 10.04
CA TYR A 164 -16.30 2.72 10.17
C TYR A 164 -14.88 3.17 9.82
N ARG A 165 -13.92 2.76 10.64
CA ARG A 165 -12.49 2.89 10.32
C ARG A 165 -12.11 1.80 9.33
N HIS A 166 -11.30 2.15 8.35
CA HIS A 166 -10.64 1.19 7.47
C HIS A 166 -9.13 1.27 7.62
N GLU A 167 -8.46 0.14 7.44
CA GLU A 167 -7.01 0.02 7.38
C GLU A 167 -6.64 -0.87 6.20
N PHE A 168 -5.44 -0.69 5.66
CA PHE A 168 -4.94 -1.59 4.64
C PHE A 168 -3.50 -2.01 4.95
N TYR A 169 -3.16 -3.22 4.56
CA TYR A 169 -1.80 -3.70 4.51
C TYR A 169 -1.59 -4.43 3.18
N GLN A 170 -0.33 -4.60 2.79
CA GLN A 170 -0.01 -5.16 1.49
C GLN A 170 1.07 -6.23 1.57
N LYS A 171 0.95 -7.17 0.65
CA LYS A 171 1.97 -8.12 0.22
C LYS A 171 2.40 -7.73 -1.21
N PRO A 172 3.45 -8.36 -1.77
CA PRO A 172 3.85 -8.09 -3.15
C PRO A 172 2.72 -8.36 -4.16
N GLU A 173 1.92 -9.41 -3.94
CA GLU A 173 0.90 -9.88 -4.88
C GLU A 173 -0.55 -9.57 -4.44
N GLU A 174 -0.77 -9.27 -3.15
CA GLU A 174 -2.11 -9.06 -2.58
C GLU A 174 -2.14 -7.74 -1.77
N VAL A 175 -3.23 -6.98 -1.85
CA VAL A 175 -3.58 -5.92 -0.88
C VAL A 175 -4.74 -6.40 -0.04
N VAL A 176 -4.68 -6.19 1.26
CA VAL A 176 -5.78 -6.52 2.16
C VAL A 176 -6.31 -5.24 2.80
N VAL A 177 -7.57 -4.93 2.50
CA VAL A 177 -8.32 -3.83 3.08
C VAL A 177 -9.22 -4.39 4.18
N THR A 178 -9.13 -3.84 5.38
CA THR A 178 -9.93 -4.23 6.54
C THR A 178 -10.85 -3.10 6.94
N ILE A 179 -12.16 -3.32 6.90
CA ILE A 179 -13.17 -2.37 7.38
C ILE A 179 -13.68 -2.86 8.73
N PHE A 180 -13.49 -2.06 9.79
CA PHE A 180 -13.85 -2.45 11.15
C PHE A 180 -15.33 -2.14 11.42
N ALA A 181 -16.20 -3.09 11.11
CA ALA A 181 -17.63 -3.06 11.40
C ALA A 181 -18.01 -4.23 12.34
N LYS A 182 -18.58 -3.91 13.51
CA LYS A 182 -18.98 -4.92 14.51
C LYS A 182 -20.44 -5.34 14.30
N GLY A 183 -20.70 -6.64 14.34
CA GLY A 183 -22.05 -7.21 14.34
C GLY A 183 -22.78 -7.19 13.00
N VAL A 184 -22.06 -6.98 11.89
CA VAL A 184 -22.66 -6.98 10.54
C VAL A 184 -22.73 -8.41 10.00
N PRO A 185 -23.92 -8.93 9.64
CA PRO A 185 -24.06 -10.25 9.02
C PRO A 185 -23.60 -10.23 7.56
N ALA A 186 -23.21 -11.39 7.02
CA ALA A 186 -22.67 -11.50 5.66
C ALA A 186 -23.67 -11.08 4.58
N ASP A 187 -24.97 -11.27 4.81
CA ASP A 187 -26.03 -10.96 3.84
C ASP A 187 -26.22 -9.46 3.59
N ASN A 188 -25.65 -8.63 4.45
CA ASN A 188 -25.81 -7.17 4.44
C ASN A 188 -24.60 -6.43 3.87
N VAL A 189 -23.61 -7.17 3.36
CA VAL A 189 -22.38 -6.60 2.80
C VAL A 189 -22.34 -6.94 1.32
N ALA A 190 -22.39 -5.92 0.47
CA ALA A 190 -22.14 -6.07 -0.95
C ALA A 190 -20.77 -5.46 -1.30
N VAL A 191 -19.92 -6.26 -1.93
CA VAL A 191 -18.60 -5.84 -2.40
C VAL A 191 -18.56 -6.01 -3.91
N GLU A 192 -18.37 -4.90 -4.63
CA GLU A 192 -18.14 -4.89 -6.07
C GLU A 192 -16.66 -4.60 -6.34
N PHE A 193 -16.04 -5.46 -7.16
CA PHE A 193 -14.67 -5.30 -7.62
C PHE A 193 -14.68 -4.74 -9.05
N GLY A 194 -14.10 -3.55 -9.24
CA GLY A 194 -13.71 -3.01 -10.55
C GLY A 194 -12.25 -3.33 -10.87
N GLU A 195 -11.73 -2.82 -11.98
CA GLU A 195 -10.32 -2.99 -12.39
C GLU A 195 -9.38 -2.16 -11.52
N GLN A 196 -9.81 -0.98 -11.07
CA GLN A 196 -9.08 -0.08 -10.16
C GLN A 196 -10.02 0.55 -9.12
N ILE A 197 -11.29 0.11 -9.02
CA ILE A 197 -12.23 0.63 -8.02
C ILE A 197 -12.66 -0.49 -7.08
N LEU A 198 -12.68 -0.19 -5.79
CA LEU A 198 -13.33 -1.02 -4.77
C LEU A 198 -14.57 -0.28 -4.28
N SER A 199 -15.75 -0.90 -4.42
CA SER A 199 -17.00 -0.40 -3.86
C SER A 199 -17.53 -1.39 -2.82
N VAL A 200 -17.79 -0.92 -1.61
CA VAL A 200 -18.31 -1.71 -0.50
C VAL A 200 -19.53 -0.99 0.06
N SER A 201 -20.68 -1.65 0.05
CA SER A 201 -21.89 -1.19 0.73
C SER A 201 -22.21 -2.11 1.92
N ILE A 202 -22.51 -1.49 3.06
CA ILE A 202 -22.90 -2.17 4.31
C ILE A 202 -24.26 -1.63 4.73
N ASP A 203 -25.28 -2.48 4.65
CA ASP A 203 -26.68 -2.17 4.98
C ASP A 203 -27.08 -2.79 6.32
N VAL A 204 -27.01 -2.03 7.43
CA VAL A 204 -27.41 -2.55 8.75
C VAL A 204 -28.92 -2.33 8.98
N PRO A 205 -29.72 -3.40 9.20
CA PRO A 205 -31.15 -3.28 9.48
C PRO A 205 -31.35 -2.57 10.82
N GLY A 206 -31.81 -1.32 10.76
CA GLY A 206 -32.02 -0.45 11.92
C GLY A 206 -31.32 0.90 11.84
N GLU A 207 -30.43 1.11 10.88
CA GLU A 207 -29.80 2.41 10.62
C GLU A 207 -30.31 2.98 9.28
N GLU A 208 -30.59 4.29 9.23
CA GLU A 208 -31.17 4.94 8.03
C GLU A 208 -30.15 5.12 6.90
N ASP A 209 -28.87 5.23 7.23
CA ASP A 209 -27.79 5.43 6.26
C ASP A 209 -26.94 4.17 6.10
N ALA A 210 -27.03 3.59 4.90
CA ALA A 210 -26.11 2.60 4.38
C ALA A 210 -24.69 3.17 4.34
N TYR A 211 -23.70 2.40 4.79
CA TYR A 211 -22.31 2.82 4.68
C TYR A 211 -21.77 2.42 3.31
N HIS A 212 -21.39 3.42 2.51
CA HIS A 212 -20.73 3.23 1.22
C HIS A 212 -19.27 3.64 1.31
N PHE A 213 -18.38 2.69 1.06
CA PHE A 213 -16.95 2.93 0.90
C PHE A 213 -16.58 2.68 -0.55
N GLN A 214 -16.25 3.75 -1.27
CA GLN A 214 -15.78 3.66 -2.63
C GLN A 214 -14.43 4.33 -2.78
N ALA A 215 -13.42 3.53 -3.11
CA ALA A 215 -12.03 3.99 -3.26
C ALA A 215 -11.50 3.64 -4.65
N ARG A 216 -10.87 4.63 -5.31
CA ARG A 216 -10.04 4.39 -6.50
C ARG A 216 -8.68 3.89 -6.04
N LEU A 217 -8.38 2.63 -6.27
CA LEU A 217 -7.19 1.95 -5.83
C LEU A 217 -5.93 2.51 -6.52
N PHE A 218 -4.78 2.43 -5.85
CA PHE A 218 -3.52 2.94 -6.39
C PHE A 218 -3.10 2.27 -7.72
N GLY A 219 -3.38 0.97 -7.88
CA GLY A 219 -3.07 0.23 -9.10
C GLY A 219 -4.17 -0.75 -9.49
N LYS A 220 -4.08 -1.26 -10.71
CA LYS A 220 -5.03 -2.23 -11.26
C LYS A 220 -5.03 -3.52 -10.44
N ILE A 221 -6.20 -4.11 -10.27
CA ILE A 221 -6.47 -5.36 -9.57
C ILE A 221 -7.07 -6.37 -10.55
N ILE A 222 -6.97 -7.65 -10.22
CA ILE A 222 -7.59 -8.74 -10.98
C ILE A 222 -8.89 -9.13 -10.27
N PRO A 223 -10.08 -8.72 -10.75
CA PRO A 223 -11.34 -8.94 -10.05
C PRO A 223 -11.61 -10.43 -9.75
N GLU A 224 -11.23 -11.32 -10.68
CA GLU A 224 -11.44 -12.78 -10.57
C GLU A 224 -10.71 -13.43 -9.39
N LYS A 225 -9.60 -12.85 -8.94
CA LYS A 225 -8.78 -13.36 -7.83
C LYS A 225 -9.07 -12.64 -6.51
N CYS A 226 -9.95 -11.65 -6.53
CA CYS A 226 -10.34 -10.91 -5.34
C CYS A 226 -11.34 -11.72 -4.51
N ARG A 227 -11.22 -11.64 -3.19
CA ARG A 227 -12.07 -12.38 -2.24
C ARG A 227 -12.32 -11.53 -1.01
N TYR A 228 -13.49 -11.65 -0.41
CA TYR A 228 -13.79 -10.99 0.87
C TYR A 228 -14.30 -12.01 1.89
N LEU A 229 -14.07 -11.69 3.17
CA LEU A 229 -14.47 -12.45 4.33
C LEU A 229 -15.17 -11.51 5.31
N VAL A 230 -16.46 -11.74 5.54
CA VAL A 230 -17.23 -11.02 6.55
C VAL A 230 -17.08 -11.74 7.88
N LEU A 231 -16.42 -11.10 8.84
CA LEU A 231 -16.31 -11.56 10.22
C LEU A 231 -17.21 -10.72 11.13
N SER A 232 -17.49 -11.22 12.34
CA SER A 232 -18.34 -10.52 13.32
C SER A 232 -17.76 -9.18 13.81
N THR A 233 -16.47 -8.93 13.59
CA THR A 233 -15.75 -7.73 14.07
C THR A 233 -15.21 -6.85 12.95
N LYS A 234 -15.11 -7.37 11.72
CA LYS A 234 -14.50 -6.71 10.58
C LYS A 234 -14.86 -7.40 9.27
N VAL A 235 -14.78 -6.65 8.17
CA VAL A 235 -14.82 -7.17 6.81
C VAL A 235 -13.39 -7.14 6.27
N GLU A 236 -12.84 -8.30 5.93
CA GLU A 236 -11.52 -8.42 5.29
C GLU A 236 -11.70 -8.60 3.78
N ILE A 237 -11.15 -7.68 3.00
CA ILE A 237 -11.20 -7.69 1.54
C ILE A 237 -9.79 -7.90 1.03
N ARG A 238 -9.56 -9.00 0.31
CA ARG A 238 -8.27 -9.33 -0.31
C ARG A 238 -8.36 -9.05 -1.80
N LEU A 239 -7.58 -8.08 -2.24
CA LEU A 239 -7.45 -7.63 -3.61
C LEU A 239 -6.17 -8.22 -4.19
N ALA A 240 -6.26 -8.90 -5.33
CA ALA A 240 -5.09 -9.38 -6.05
C ALA A 240 -4.57 -8.26 -6.96
N LYS A 241 -3.30 -7.88 -6.82
CA LYS A 241 -2.69 -6.85 -7.67
C LYS A 241 -2.46 -7.40 -9.08
N ALA A 242 -2.72 -6.60 -10.10
CA ALA A 242 -2.34 -6.93 -11.48
C ALA A 242 -0.82 -6.78 -11.67
N GLU A 243 -0.23 -5.75 -11.03
CA GLU A 243 1.20 -5.47 -11.07
C GLU A 243 1.82 -5.63 -9.68
N VAL A 244 3.03 -6.22 -9.62
CA VAL A 244 3.78 -6.42 -8.37
C VAL A 244 4.45 -5.11 -7.94
N ILE A 245 3.65 -4.08 -7.70
CA ILE A 245 4.07 -2.74 -7.25
C ILE A 245 3.70 -2.54 -5.79
N GLN A 246 4.58 -1.90 -5.02
CA GLN A 246 4.29 -1.46 -3.67
C GLN A 246 3.45 -0.19 -3.71
N TRP A 247 2.24 -0.23 -3.14
CA TRP A 247 1.33 0.91 -3.10
C TRP A 247 1.75 1.84 -1.97
N THR A 248 1.96 3.12 -2.26
CA THR A 248 2.31 4.14 -1.26
C THR A 248 1.08 4.61 -0.47
N SER A 249 -0.09 4.55 -1.09
CA SER A 249 -1.40 4.80 -0.50
C SER A 249 -2.40 3.76 -1.01
N LEU A 250 -3.53 3.58 -0.33
CA LEU A 250 -4.63 2.75 -0.84
C LEU A 250 -5.29 3.42 -2.05
N GLU A 251 -5.44 4.75 -1.98
CA GLU A 251 -6.13 5.55 -2.98
C GLU A 251 -5.17 6.15 -4.01
N PHE A 252 -5.61 6.22 -5.26
CA PHE A 252 -4.90 6.90 -6.33
C PHE A 252 -5.01 8.42 -6.16
N SER A 253 -3.97 9.02 -5.59
CA SER A 253 -3.77 10.48 -5.65
C SER A 253 -3.00 10.80 -6.95
N LYS A 254 -3.53 11.71 -7.78
CA LYS A 254 -2.87 12.18 -9.02
C LYS A 254 -1.48 12.82 -8.77
N GLU A 255 -1.13 13.09 -7.51
CA GLU A 255 0.13 13.71 -7.07
C GLU A 255 1.27 12.72 -6.78
N THR A 256 1.01 11.41 -6.65
CA THR A 256 2.04 10.45 -6.19
C THR A 256 2.43 9.44 -7.28
N ALA A 257 2.90 9.94 -8.42
CA ALA A 257 3.62 9.13 -9.40
C ALA A 257 5.11 9.09 -9.03
N VAL A 258 5.47 8.32 -8.00
CA VAL A 258 6.88 7.94 -7.76
C VAL A 258 6.96 6.43 -7.62
N THR A 259 7.23 5.77 -8.74
CA THR A 259 7.54 4.35 -8.81
C THR A 259 8.98 4.13 -8.32
N GLN A 260 9.15 3.73 -7.04
CA GLN A 260 10.36 3.00 -6.65
C GLN A 260 10.15 1.52 -6.93
N ARG A 261 10.77 1.01 -8.00
CA ARG A 261 10.93 -0.43 -8.19
C ARG A 261 11.82 -0.97 -7.08
N VAL A 262 11.27 -1.88 -6.29
CA VAL A 262 12.02 -2.66 -5.29
C VAL A 262 12.92 -3.65 -6.03
N SER A 263 14.22 -3.39 -6.07
CA SER A 263 15.23 -4.38 -6.43
C SER A 263 15.63 -5.17 -5.18
N SER A 264 15.03 -6.35 -4.98
CA SER A 264 15.54 -7.33 -4.02
C SER A 264 16.61 -8.20 -4.69
N SER A 265 17.79 -8.16 -4.08
CA SER A 265 19.07 -8.77 -4.46
C SER A 265 19.08 -10.28 -4.71
N GLY A 266 19.99 -10.73 -5.59
CA GLY A 266 20.72 -11.98 -5.36
C GLY A 266 20.97 -12.88 -6.56
N ARG A 267 22.03 -12.61 -7.34
CA ARG A 267 22.88 -13.67 -7.90
C ARG A 267 24.26 -13.11 -8.27
N ARG A 268 25.30 -13.84 -7.84
CA ARG A 268 26.72 -13.51 -7.97
C ARG A 268 27.35 -14.46 -8.98
N ALA A 269 28.40 -13.97 -9.65
CA ALA A 269 29.51 -14.61 -10.37
C ALA A 269 29.49 -14.49 -11.92
N PRO A 270 30.66 -14.53 -12.59
CA PRO A 270 31.89 -13.77 -12.34
C PRO A 270 32.44 -13.06 -13.62
N GLU A 271 33.59 -12.40 -13.45
CA GLU A 271 34.39 -11.55 -14.36
C GLU A 271 34.68 -12.10 -15.78
N LEU A 272 34.76 -11.21 -16.79
CA LEU A 272 36.04 -10.81 -17.42
C LEU A 272 35.89 -9.63 -18.43
N ASP A 273 36.93 -8.80 -18.46
CA ASP A 273 37.46 -7.93 -19.53
C ASP A 273 36.78 -6.62 -19.98
N SER A 274 37.36 -5.55 -19.44
CA SER A 274 38.14 -4.52 -20.18
C SER A 274 37.50 -3.13 -20.47
N CYS A 275 38.13 -2.13 -19.84
CA CYS A 275 38.56 -0.83 -20.37
C CYS A 275 37.51 0.19 -20.85
N ALA A 276 37.20 1.20 -20.02
CA ALA A 276 37.78 2.55 -20.14
C ALA A 276 36.98 3.60 -19.31
N LYS A 277 37.69 4.20 -18.34
CA LYS A 277 37.62 5.59 -17.82
C LYS A 277 36.28 6.36 -18.00
N PHE A 278 35.63 6.75 -16.91
CA PHE A 278 35.27 8.16 -16.59
C PHE A 278 34.64 8.28 -15.19
N ALA A 279 35.13 9.26 -14.41
CA ALA A 279 34.56 9.92 -13.22
C ALA A 279 34.08 9.09 -12.00
N VAL A 280 34.80 9.27 -10.89
CA VAL A 280 34.36 8.97 -9.52
C VAL A 280 33.19 9.89 -9.16
N ALA A 281 31.97 9.38 -9.20
CA ALA A 281 30.82 10.02 -8.57
C ALA A 281 30.68 9.45 -7.15
N VAL A 282 30.94 10.30 -6.16
CA VAL A 282 30.65 10.05 -4.75
C VAL A 282 29.13 9.83 -4.64
N SER A 283 28.73 8.66 -4.16
CA SER A 283 27.33 8.34 -3.89
C SER A 283 26.83 9.19 -2.73
N GLU A 284 26.18 10.31 -3.02
CA GLU A 284 25.40 11.02 -2.00
C GLU A 284 24.18 10.17 -1.63
N ARG A 285 24.11 9.78 -0.35
CA ARG A 285 22.97 9.03 0.20
C ARG A 285 21.72 9.93 0.17
N PRO A 286 20.53 9.38 -0.11
CA PRO A 286 19.30 10.15 -0.10
C PRO A 286 19.06 10.76 1.29
N THR A 287 19.10 12.09 1.36
CA THR A 287 18.85 12.84 2.59
C THR A 287 17.37 13.21 2.64
N TYR A 288 16.68 12.78 3.70
CA TYR A 288 15.26 13.04 3.92
C TYR A 288 15.06 14.37 4.67
N PRO A 289 14.11 15.23 4.28
CA PRO A 289 13.91 16.52 4.94
C PRO A 289 13.23 16.32 6.30
N SER A 290 14.02 16.33 7.38
CA SER A 290 13.51 16.32 8.75
C SER A 290 13.29 17.75 9.23
N SER A 291 12.09 18.04 9.76
CA SER A 291 11.67 19.36 10.25
C SER A 291 12.24 19.75 11.63
N LYS A 292 13.31 19.10 12.09
CA LYS A 292 13.96 19.41 13.38
C LYS A 292 15.26 20.21 13.16
N PRO A 293 15.50 21.31 13.91
CA PRO A 293 16.66 22.19 13.72
C PRO A 293 17.99 21.60 14.23
N ILE A 294 18.01 20.32 14.61
CA ILE A 294 19.21 19.64 15.11
C ILE A 294 19.64 18.61 14.08
N ARG A 295 20.74 18.90 13.39
CA ARG A 295 21.39 18.02 12.42
C ARG A 295 22.28 17.03 13.18
N THR A 296 21.76 15.87 13.52
CA THR A 296 22.57 14.78 14.06
C THR A 296 23.41 14.17 12.94
N ASP A 297 24.73 14.24 13.10
CA ASP A 297 25.71 13.72 12.14
C ASP A 297 25.89 12.21 12.38
N TRP A 298 25.14 11.40 11.64
CA TRP A 298 25.08 9.94 11.83
C TRP A 298 26.41 9.26 11.52
N ASP A 299 27.26 9.82 10.66
CA ASP A 299 28.57 9.26 10.34
C ASP A 299 29.54 9.37 11.53
N LYS A 300 29.44 10.47 12.31
CA LYS A 300 30.18 10.61 13.56
C LYS A 300 29.65 9.70 14.66
N LEU A 301 28.33 9.51 14.71
CA LEU A 301 27.71 8.61 15.66
C LEU A 301 28.10 7.15 15.38
N GLU A 302 28.11 6.72 14.11
CA GLU A 302 28.56 5.39 13.70
C GLU A 302 30.05 5.20 14.01
N ALA A 303 30.90 6.21 13.72
CA ALA A 303 32.32 6.16 14.04
C ALA A 303 32.58 6.11 15.55
N GLN A 304 31.76 6.80 16.35
CA GLN A 304 31.86 6.82 17.80
C GLN A 304 31.36 5.51 18.42
N VAL A 305 30.23 4.97 17.96
CA VAL A 305 29.73 3.64 18.37
C VAL A 305 30.73 2.56 18.00
N LYS A 306 31.33 2.61 16.81
CA LYS A 306 32.35 1.63 16.37
C LYS A 306 33.68 1.76 17.10
N LYS A 307 33.95 2.93 17.69
CA LYS A 307 35.11 3.18 18.57
C LYS A 307 34.80 2.71 19.99
N GLU A 308 33.60 2.99 20.50
CA GLU A 308 33.09 2.50 21.78
C GLU A 308 32.95 0.97 21.78
N GLU A 309 32.50 0.33 20.70
CA GLU A 309 32.49 -1.14 20.54
C GLU A 309 33.91 -1.75 20.48
N LYS A 310 34.92 -0.97 20.12
CA LYS A 310 36.33 -1.39 20.16
C LYS A 310 37.00 -1.11 21.50
N GLU A 311 36.53 -0.09 22.23
CA GLU A 311 37.03 0.33 23.54
C GLU A 311 36.26 -0.30 24.70
N GLU A 312 35.06 -0.85 24.45
CA GLU A 312 34.43 -1.91 25.26
C GLU A 312 35.29 -3.15 25.14
N LYS A 313 36.35 -3.10 25.93
CA LYS A 313 37.11 -4.25 26.40
C LYS A 313 36.12 -5.39 26.66
N LEU A 314 36.48 -6.54 26.13
CA LEU A 314 35.97 -7.85 26.50
C LEU A 314 36.22 -8.09 28.00
N ASP A 315 35.60 -7.32 28.90
CA ASP A 315 35.70 -7.50 30.34
C ASP A 315 34.73 -8.60 30.75
N GLY A 316 35.27 -9.80 30.84
CA GLY A 316 34.58 -11.02 31.24
C GLY A 316 35.22 -12.26 30.64
N ASP A 317 34.39 -13.28 30.37
CA ASP A 317 34.83 -14.62 29.98
C ASP A 317 35.66 -14.66 28.68
N ALA A 318 35.50 -13.68 27.78
CA ALA A 318 36.25 -13.66 26.53
C ALA A 318 37.73 -13.28 26.68
N ALA A 319 38.08 -12.44 27.66
CA ALA A 319 39.49 -12.18 28.00
C ALA A 319 40.12 -13.40 28.71
N LEU A 320 39.37 -14.06 29.61
CA LEU A 320 39.80 -15.29 30.27
C LEU A 320 40.00 -16.43 29.26
N ASN A 321 39.07 -16.61 28.32
CA ASN A 321 39.18 -17.63 27.29
C ASN A 321 40.37 -17.38 26.35
N LYS A 322 40.71 -16.11 26.06
CA LYS A 322 41.95 -15.79 25.33
C LYS A 322 43.18 -16.16 26.15
N PHE A 323 43.22 -15.80 27.42
CA PHE A 323 44.32 -16.13 28.34
C PHE A 323 44.55 -17.65 28.44
N PHE A 324 43.50 -18.46 28.56
CA PHE A 324 43.64 -19.93 28.58
C PHE A 324 44.10 -20.50 27.24
N ARG A 325 43.71 -19.89 26.12
CA ARG A 325 44.14 -20.32 24.80
C ARG A 325 45.63 -20.06 24.58
N ASP A 326 46.13 -18.93 25.06
CA ASP A 326 47.55 -18.57 24.97
C ASP A 326 48.38 -19.52 25.86
N ILE A 327 47.93 -19.82 27.08
CA ILE A 327 48.57 -20.82 27.95
C ILE A 327 48.59 -22.20 27.29
N TYR A 328 47.51 -22.63 26.63
CA TYR A 328 47.46 -23.94 25.97
C TYR A 328 48.38 -24.03 24.74
N GLN A 329 48.59 -22.91 24.04
CA GLN A 329 49.50 -22.84 22.89
C GLN A 329 50.97 -22.96 23.32
N ASP A 330 51.36 -22.30 24.41
CA ASP A 330 52.74 -22.27 24.89
C ASP A 330 53.08 -23.43 25.88
N ALA A 331 52.09 -24.26 26.23
CA ALA A 331 52.21 -25.34 27.20
C ALA A 331 52.91 -26.61 26.68
N ASP A 332 53.68 -27.27 27.56
CA ASP A 332 54.22 -28.63 27.35
C ASP A 332 53.10 -29.69 27.28
N GLU A 333 53.35 -30.81 26.62
CA GLU A 333 52.33 -31.84 26.37
C GLU A 333 51.69 -32.41 27.66
N ASP A 334 52.48 -32.58 28.72
CA ASP A 334 52.00 -33.00 30.05
C ASP A 334 51.05 -31.96 30.66
N THR A 335 51.32 -30.67 30.46
CA THR A 335 50.46 -29.59 30.99
C THR A 335 49.16 -29.47 30.18
N ARG A 336 49.20 -29.69 28.85
CA ARG A 336 47.98 -29.80 28.03
C ARG A 336 47.12 -30.99 28.42
N ARG A 337 47.76 -32.10 28.77
CA ARG A 337 47.08 -33.30 29.25
C ARG A 337 46.42 -33.06 30.61
N ALA A 338 47.10 -32.36 31.51
CA ALA A 338 46.56 -31.96 32.81
C ALA A 338 45.36 -31.02 32.66
N MET A 339 45.49 -30.01 31.79
CA MET A 339 44.43 -29.06 31.50
C MET A 339 43.20 -29.75 30.89
N SER A 340 43.40 -30.64 29.92
CA SER A 340 42.31 -31.36 29.27
C SER A 340 41.59 -32.31 30.23
N LYS A 341 42.35 -33.07 31.05
CA LYS A 341 41.78 -34.01 32.01
C LYS A 341 41.01 -33.29 33.13
N SER A 342 41.60 -32.24 33.70
CA SER A 342 40.94 -31.45 34.76
C SER A 342 39.69 -30.74 34.25
N PHE A 343 39.72 -30.20 33.03
CA PHE A 343 38.56 -29.56 32.43
C PHE A 343 37.41 -30.55 32.19
N VAL A 344 37.71 -31.75 31.67
CA VAL A 344 36.70 -32.79 31.41
C VAL A 344 36.12 -33.35 32.71
N GLU A 345 36.94 -33.64 33.72
CA GLU A 345 36.48 -34.21 34.98
C GLU A 345 35.69 -33.19 35.84
N SER A 346 36.08 -31.91 35.77
CA SER A 346 35.42 -30.82 36.49
C SER A 346 34.23 -30.20 35.76
N HIS A 347 33.86 -30.73 34.58
CA HIS A 347 32.78 -30.20 33.73
C HIS A 347 32.99 -28.72 33.35
N GLY A 348 34.24 -28.32 33.17
CA GLY A 348 34.63 -26.98 32.74
C GLY A 348 34.72 -25.93 33.86
N THR A 349 34.70 -26.33 35.12
CA THR A 349 34.74 -25.41 36.27
C THR A 349 36.14 -25.21 36.86
N VAL A 350 37.06 -26.18 36.69
CA VAL A 350 38.41 -26.15 37.27
C VAL A 350 39.45 -26.53 36.21
N LEU A 351 40.48 -25.70 36.07
CA LEU A 351 41.63 -25.95 35.20
C LEU A 351 42.91 -26.08 36.04
N SER A 352 43.60 -27.21 35.93
CA SER A 352 44.90 -27.44 36.58
C SER A 352 45.99 -27.72 35.54
N THR A 353 47.15 -27.12 35.73
CA THR A 353 48.32 -27.25 34.84
C THR A 353 49.33 -28.30 35.30
N ASN A 354 49.17 -28.89 36.49
CA ASN A 354 50.13 -29.82 37.09
C ASN A 354 49.74 -31.29 36.90
N TRP A 355 50.37 -31.99 35.94
CA TRP A 355 50.08 -33.39 35.63
C TRP A 355 50.31 -34.37 36.79
N LYS A 356 51.28 -34.08 37.67
CA LYS A 356 51.60 -34.98 38.80
C LYS A 356 50.45 -35.11 39.80
N GLU A 357 49.62 -34.09 39.90
CA GLU A 357 48.49 -34.06 40.84
C GLU A 357 47.21 -34.62 40.22
N VAL A 358 46.90 -34.22 38.99
CA VAL A 358 45.67 -34.62 38.29
C VAL A 358 45.78 -35.93 37.54
N GLY A 359 47.00 -36.43 37.30
CA GLY A 359 47.22 -37.71 36.62
C GLY A 359 46.65 -38.89 37.40
N SER A 360 46.79 -38.88 38.74
CA SER A 360 46.36 -39.96 39.63
C SER A 360 45.05 -39.70 40.38
N LYS A 361 44.68 -38.43 40.59
CA LYS A 361 43.47 -38.04 41.33
C LYS A 361 42.36 -37.58 40.39
N LYS A 362 41.11 -37.80 40.79
CA LYS A 362 39.92 -37.25 40.10
C LYS A 362 39.73 -35.79 40.53
N VAL A 363 39.52 -34.89 39.58
CA VAL A 363 39.27 -33.47 39.86
C VAL A 363 37.77 -33.25 40.02
N GLU A 364 37.32 -32.87 41.22
CA GLU A 364 35.93 -32.50 41.47
C GLU A 364 35.67 -31.06 41.03
N GLY A 365 34.50 -30.80 40.42
CA GLY A 365 34.10 -29.47 40.02
C GLY A 365 33.63 -28.63 41.20
N SER A 366 34.19 -27.45 41.38
CA SER A 366 33.68 -26.44 42.31
C SER A 366 32.97 -25.36 41.50
N PRO A 367 31.64 -25.25 41.58
CA PRO A 367 30.93 -24.23 40.83
C PRO A 367 31.24 -22.83 41.42
N PRO A 368 31.15 -21.76 40.60
CA PRO A 368 31.26 -20.38 41.09
C PRO A 368 30.21 -20.07 42.16
N ASP A 369 30.54 -19.15 43.07
CA ASP A 369 29.72 -18.81 44.23
C ASP A 369 28.29 -18.42 43.81
N GLY A 370 27.30 -19.19 44.27
CA GLY A 370 25.88 -19.01 43.91
C GLY A 370 25.33 -19.90 42.78
N MET A 371 26.10 -20.85 42.21
CA MET A 371 25.62 -21.82 41.22
C MET A 371 25.70 -23.27 41.73
N GLU A 372 24.67 -24.08 41.47
CA GLU A 372 24.64 -25.52 41.81
C GLU A 372 24.88 -26.40 40.58
N LEU A 373 25.81 -27.35 40.70
CA LEU A 373 26.13 -28.33 39.66
C LEU A 373 25.01 -29.36 39.53
N LYS A 374 24.14 -29.22 38.51
CA LYS A 374 23.14 -30.23 38.17
C LYS A 374 23.79 -31.44 37.48
N LYS A 375 23.70 -32.61 38.14
CA LYS A 375 24.06 -33.90 37.53
C LYS A 375 22.95 -34.30 36.56
N TRP A 376 23.29 -34.45 35.29
CA TRP A 376 22.39 -35.00 34.29
C TRP A 376 22.63 -36.51 34.23
N GLU A 377 21.62 -37.29 34.62
CA GLU A 377 21.58 -38.74 34.34
C GLU A 377 21.12 -38.91 32.89
N TYR A 378 21.85 -39.72 32.12
CA TYR A 378 21.58 -39.97 30.69
C TYR A 378 20.75 -41.23 30.51
#